data_AF-A0A5J5RY08-F1
#
_entry.id   AF-A0A5J5RY08-F1
#
_cell.length_a   1.000
_cell.length_b   1.000
_cell.length_c   1.000
_cell.angle_alpha   90.00
_cell.angle_beta   90.00
_cell.angle_gamma   90.00
#
_symmetry.space_group_name_H-M   'P 1'
#
loop_
_entity.id
_entity.type
_entity.pdbx_description
1 polymer ?
#
loop_
_entity_poly.entity_id
_entity_poly.type
_entity_poly.pdbx_seq_one_letter_code
_entity_poly.pdbx_strand_id
1 'polypeptide(L)'
;MELVPNQNNTSEFGDIAVTHGHGYQVHPQSFGALNNIFQNHPQFAKNFQLKHPEFQNNFLKVVDDIHQKLESDLSELGVTEIDDMLLKVRDEEFTDLELLWMKEKLTNSREKILKHETKIKMLEETIRQANLKLARLRKKPRLE
;
A
#
# COMPACT_ATOMS: atom_id res chain seq x y z
N MET A 1 -2.15 -26.06 -17.73
CA MET A 1 -1.00 -25.72 -16.86
C MET A 1 -1.21 -26.50 -15.58
N GLU A 2 -0.39 -27.52 -15.37
CA GLU A 2 -0.55 -28.48 -14.29
C GLU A 2 0.10 -27.93 -13.02
N LEU A 3 -0.67 -27.92 -11.93
CA LEU A 3 -0.16 -27.84 -10.57
C LEU A 3 0.67 -29.11 -10.35
N VAL A 4 1.99 -28.99 -10.26
CA VAL A 4 2.83 -30.14 -9.92
C VAL A 4 2.79 -30.29 -8.40
N PRO A 5 2.14 -31.32 -7.83
CA PRO A 5 2.08 -31.49 -6.39
C PRO A 5 3.42 -32.10 -5.94
N ASN A 6 4.21 -31.35 -5.19
CA ASN A 6 5.40 -31.90 -4.56
C ASN A 6 4.96 -32.72 -3.32
N GLN A 7 4.83 -34.03 -3.49
CA GLN A 7 4.28 -34.98 -2.52
C GLN A 7 5.17 -35.27 -1.29
N ASN A 8 6.23 -34.50 -1.02
CA ASN A 8 7.20 -34.86 0.02
C ASN A 8 7.46 -33.80 1.11
N ASN A 9 6.56 -32.85 1.33
CA ASN A 9 6.56 -32.05 2.56
C ASN A 9 5.11 -31.80 2.97
N THR A 10 4.62 -32.51 4.00
CA THR A 10 3.53 -31.98 4.82
C THR A 10 4.08 -30.74 5.52
N SER A 11 3.98 -29.61 4.83
CA SER A 11 4.10 -28.29 5.42
C SER A 11 2.90 -28.07 6.32
N GLU A 12 3.09 -27.56 7.53
CA GLU A 12 1.99 -27.06 8.38
C GLU A 12 1.25 -25.86 7.74
N PHE A 13 1.80 -25.34 6.65
CA PHE A 13 1.17 -24.35 5.78
C PHE A 13 0.41 -25.08 4.68
N GLY A 14 -0.82 -24.65 4.36
CA GLY A 14 -1.63 -25.19 3.27
C GLY A 14 -0.95 -25.08 1.89
N ASP A 15 -1.73 -25.09 0.80
CA ASP A 15 -1.18 -25.01 -0.56
C ASP A 15 -0.06 -23.95 -0.68
N ILE A 16 1.09 -24.30 -1.27
CA ILE A 16 2.24 -23.41 -1.46
C ILE A 16 2.39 -23.12 -2.95
N ALA A 17 2.61 -21.85 -3.31
CA ALA A 17 2.93 -21.43 -4.69
C ALA A 17 4.40 -21.01 -4.82
N VAL A 18 4.98 -21.15 -6.01
CA VAL A 18 6.39 -20.83 -6.28
C VAL A 18 6.48 -19.71 -7.30
N THR A 19 7.11 -18.58 -6.96
CA THR A 19 7.21 -17.41 -7.86
C THR A 19 8.07 -17.68 -9.09
N HIS A 20 7.66 -17.17 -10.25
CA HIS A 20 8.40 -17.40 -11.49
C HIS A 20 9.75 -16.68 -11.49
N GLY A 21 10.78 -17.37 -12.02
CA GLY A 21 12.13 -16.82 -12.20
C GLY A 21 12.98 -16.74 -10.93
N HIS A 22 12.37 -16.73 -9.74
CA HIS A 22 13.07 -16.48 -8.47
C HIS A 22 12.89 -17.60 -7.44
N GLY A 23 11.87 -18.45 -7.59
CA GLY A 23 11.74 -19.69 -6.82
C GLY A 23 11.31 -19.53 -5.37
N TYR A 24 10.75 -18.38 -4.98
CA TYR A 24 10.27 -18.17 -3.61
C TYR A 24 8.99 -18.97 -3.35
N GLN A 25 8.95 -19.67 -2.22
CA GLN A 25 7.76 -20.35 -1.71
C GLN A 25 6.89 -19.34 -0.98
N VAL A 26 5.68 -19.10 -1.50
CA VAL A 26 4.77 -18.06 -1.01
C VAL A 26 3.35 -18.59 -0.87
N HIS A 27 2.55 -17.89 -0.07
CA HIS A 27 1.11 -18.16 -0.01
C HIS A 27 0.43 -18.00 -1.37
N PRO A 28 -0.53 -18.87 -1.73
CA PRO A 28 -1.24 -18.81 -3.00
C PRO A 28 -1.99 -17.50 -3.21
N GLN A 29 -2.49 -16.89 -2.13
CA GLN A 29 -3.16 -15.59 -2.22
C GLN A 29 -2.21 -14.48 -2.70
N SER A 30 -0.93 -14.56 -2.32
CA SER A 30 0.09 -13.57 -2.66
C SER A 30 0.77 -13.85 -4.01
N PHE A 31 0.63 -15.06 -4.55
CA PHE A 31 1.30 -15.48 -5.77
C PHE A 31 1.03 -14.56 -6.97
N GLY A 32 -0.24 -14.23 -7.23
CA GLY A 32 -0.62 -13.44 -8.40
C GLY A 32 0.01 -12.04 -8.40
N ALA A 33 -0.12 -11.34 -7.28
CA ALA A 33 0.43 -10.00 -7.10
C ALA A 33 1.97 -10.01 -7.08
N LEU A 34 2.60 -10.93 -6.35
CA LEU A 34 4.05 -11.05 -6.33
C LEU A 34 4.63 -11.37 -7.70
N ASN A 35 3.96 -12.21 -8.49
CA ASN A 35 4.40 -12.51 -9.85
C ASN A 35 4.35 -11.26 -10.75
N ASN A 36 3.31 -10.43 -10.61
CA ASN A 36 3.25 -9.13 -11.30
C ASN A 36 4.37 -8.18 -10.83
N ILE A 37 4.67 -8.14 -9.53
CA ILE A 37 5.78 -7.34 -9.01
C ILE A 37 7.11 -7.84 -9.57
N PHE A 38 7.37 -9.15 -9.61
CA PHE A 38 8.59 -9.70 -10.21
C PHE A 38 8.73 -9.39 -11.70
N GLN A 39 7.62 -9.26 -12.43
CA GLN A 39 7.65 -8.85 -13.84
C GLN A 39 8.01 -7.38 -14.02
N ASN A 40 7.46 -6.49 -13.18
CA ASN A 40 7.66 -5.04 -13.28
C ASN A 40 8.95 -4.56 -12.59
N HIS A 41 9.38 -5.27 -11.54
CA HIS A 41 10.51 -4.94 -10.68
C HIS A 41 11.39 -6.18 -10.44
N PRO A 42 11.99 -6.78 -11.48
CA PRO A 42 12.67 -8.08 -11.39
C PRO A 42 13.86 -8.11 -10.42
N GLN A 43 14.39 -6.96 -10.01
CA GLN A 43 15.53 -6.89 -9.10
C GLN A 43 15.12 -6.76 -7.63
N PHE A 44 13.83 -6.59 -7.32
CA PHE A 44 13.40 -6.18 -5.96
C PHE A 44 13.81 -7.16 -4.86
N ALA A 45 13.94 -8.45 -5.16
CA ALA A 45 14.37 -9.47 -4.21
C ALA A 45 15.75 -10.07 -4.52
N LYS A 46 16.52 -9.48 -5.45
CA LYS A 46 17.79 -10.05 -5.90
C LYS A 46 18.81 -10.23 -4.77
N ASN A 47 18.88 -9.26 -3.86
CA ASN A 47 19.83 -9.26 -2.75
C ASN A 47 19.21 -9.77 -1.45
N PHE A 48 17.97 -10.27 -1.48
CA PHE A 48 17.22 -10.65 -0.29
C PHE A 48 17.98 -11.67 0.56
N GLN A 49 18.30 -11.26 1.80
CA GLN A 49 19.24 -11.99 2.64
C GLN A 49 18.64 -13.23 3.28
N LEU A 50 17.34 -13.22 3.57
CA LEU A 50 16.67 -14.29 4.31
C LEU A 50 16.56 -15.56 3.45
N LYS A 51 16.92 -16.70 4.04
CA LYS A 51 16.95 -18.01 3.35
C LYS A 51 15.89 -18.99 3.81
N HIS A 52 15.35 -18.81 5.01
CA HIS A 52 14.30 -19.70 5.51
C HIS A 52 12.97 -19.38 4.81
N PRO A 53 12.29 -20.38 4.19
CA PRO A 53 11.08 -20.14 3.39
C PRO A 53 9.97 -19.41 4.15
N GLU A 54 9.76 -19.73 5.42
CA GLU A 54 8.76 -19.07 6.25
C GLU A 54 9.02 -17.57 6.41
N PHE A 55 10.28 -17.19 6.64
CA PHE A 55 10.64 -15.78 6.71
C PHE A 55 10.50 -15.13 5.34
N GLN A 56 10.99 -15.77 4.26
CA GLN A 56 10.81 -15.22 2.92
C GLN A 56 9.35 -14.95 2.60
N ASN A 57 8.46 -15.89 2.91
CA ASN A 57 7.02 -15.74 2.74
C ASN A 57 6.45 -14.58 3.56
N ASN A 58 6.85 -14.43 4.82
CA ASN A 58 6.33 -13.34 5.68
C ASN A 58 6.69 -11.95 5.15
N PHE A 59 7.95 -11.73 4.76
CA PHE A 59 8.40 -10.45 4.21
C PHE A 59 7.77 -10.18 2.83
N LEU A 60 7.74 -11.19 1.93
CA LEU A 60 7.07 -11.06 0.64
C LEU A 60 5.55 -10.84 0.78
N LYS A 61 4.92 -11.38 1.83
CA LYS A 61 3.52 -11.10 2.12
C LYS A 61 3.28 -9.64 2.49
N VAL A 62 4.18 -9.01 3.25
CA VAL A 62 4.08 -7.58 3.56
C VAL A 62 4.17 -6.75 2.27
N VAL A 63 5.09 -7.10 1.37
CA VAL A 63 5.22 -6.46 0.05
C VAL A 63 3.93 -6.60 -0.76
N ASP A 64 3.34 -7.79 -0.79
CA ASP A 64 2.04 -8.04 -1.44
C ASP A 64 0.91 -7.20 -0.82
N ASP A 65 0.75 -7.24 0.50
CA ASP A 65 -0.31 -6.53 1.22
C ASP A 65 -0.23 -5.01 0.95
N ILE A 66 0.97 -4.43 0.90
CA ILE A 66 1.17 -3.00 0.57
C ILE A 66 0.87 -2.75 -0.92
N HIS A 67 1.34 -3.62 -1.81
CA HIS A 67 1.07 -3.48 -3.24
C HIS A 67 -0.43 -3.53 -3.55
N GLN A 68 -1.18 -4.45 -2.95
CA GLN A 68 -2.63 -4.54 -3.12
C GLN A 68 -3.34 -3.28 -2.64
N LYS A 69 -2.93 -2.73 -1.49
CA LYS A 69 -3.46 -1.44 -1.01
C LYS A 69 -3.14 -0.29 -1.95
N LEU A 70 -1.95 -0.27 -2.55
CA LEU A 70 -1.54 0.75 -3.52
C LEU A 70 -2.26 0.66 -4.87
N GLU A 71 -2.69 -0.55 -5.27
CA GLU A 71 -3.52 -0.78 -6.46
C GLU A 71 -5.02 -0.57 -6.20
N SER A 72 -5.42 -0.59 -4.92
CA SER A 72 -6.79 -0.26 -4.51
C SER A 72 -7.04 1.25 -4.60
N ASP A 73 -8.30 1.66 -4.38
CA ASP A 73 -8.65 3.08 -4.43
C ASP A 73 -7.93 3.86 -3.30
N LEU A 74 -6.88 4.58 -3.69
CA LEU A 74 -6.07 5.41 -2.79
C LEU A 74 -6.89 6.52 -2.10
N SER A 75 -8.11 6.81 -2.55
CA SER A 75 -9.00 7.76 -1.89
C SER A 75 -9.56 7.25 -0.55
N GLU A 76 -9.50 5.93 -0.31
CA GLU A 76 -9.86 5.32 0.97
C GLU A 76 -8.70 5.31 1.98
N LEU A 77 -7.46 5.51 1.53
CA LEU A 77 -6.29 5.47 2.40
C LEU A 77 -6.07 6.79 3.14
N GLY A 78 -5.96 6.70 4.45
CA GLY A 78 -5.58 7.84 5.31
C GLY A 78 -4.08 8.11 5.31
N VAL A 79 -3.67 9.35 5.64
CA VAL A 79 -2.24 9.72 5.81
C VAL A 79 -1.54 8.79 6.83
N THR A 80 -2.20 8.48 7.94
CA THR A 80 -1.67 7.59 8.98
C THR A 80 -1.43 6.17 8.46
N GLU A 81 -2.29 5.66 7.59
CA GLU A 81 -2.13 4.31 7.02
C GLU A 81 -0.98 4.28 6.02
N ILE A 82 -0.78 5.36 5.26
CA ILE A 82 0.39 5.49 4.39
C ILE A 82 1.67 5.62 5.21
N ASP A 83 1.64 6.33 6.33
CA ASP A 83 2.79 6.42 7.25
C ASP A 83 3.14 5.05 7.84
N ASP A 84 2.15 4.22 8.22
CA ASP A 84 2.36 2.83 8.65
C ASP A 84 2.98 1.97 7.52
N MET A 85 2.48 2.09 6.28
CA MET A 85 3.05 1.38 5.13
C MET A 85 4.49 1.83 4.83
N LEU A 86 4.80 3.12 4.95
CA LEU A 86 6.16 3.64 4.78
C LEU A 86 7.12 3.11 5.85
N LEU A 87 6.65 2.91 7.08
CA LEU A 87 7.42 2.26 8.14
C LEU A 87 7.69 0.80 7.80
N LYS A 88 6.66 0.05 7.39
CA LYS A 88 6.82 -1.35 6.95
C LYS A 88 7.80 -1.48 5.79
N VAL A 89 7.73 -0.64 4.76
CA VAL A 89 8.70 -0.64 3.65
C VAL A 89 10.13 -0.43 4.16
N ARG A 90 10.33 0.49 5.12
CA ARG A 90 11.65 0.71 5.72
C ARG A 90 12.14 -0.52 6.49
N ASP A 91 11.27 -1.20 7.21
CA ASP A 91 11.60 -2.41 7.96
C ASP A 91 12.00 -3.55 7.01
N GLU A 92 11.28 -3.69 5.89
CA GLU A 92 11.57 -4.65 4.82
C GLU A 92 12.91 -4.34 4.10
N GLU A 93 13.25 -3.06 3.89
CA GLU A 93 14.54 -2.62 3.30
C GLU A 93 15.75 -3.15 4.09
N PHE A 94 15.64 -3.40 5.41
CA PHE A 94 16.74 -4.00 6.20
C PHE A 94 17.09 -5.44 5.79
N THR A 95 16.23 -6.09 5.02
CA THR A 95 16.47 -7.45 4.50
C THR A 95 17.11 -7.47 3.11
N ASP A 96 17.54 -6.30 2.61
CA ASP A 96 18.01 -6.06 1.23
C ASP A 96 16.94 -6.28 0.15
N LEU A 97 15.68 -6.02 0.48
CA LEU A 97 14.64 -5.84 -0.55
C LEU A 97 14.76 -4.44 -1.17
N GLU A 98 14.84 -4.37 -2.49
CA GLU A 98 14.91 -3.11 -3.24
C GLU A 98 13.49 -2.57 -3.49
N LEU A 99 13.01 -1.78 -2.53
CA LEU A 99 11.63 -1.28 -2.45
C LEU A 99 11.49 0.24 -2.73
N LEU A 100 12.50 0.86 -3.35
CA LEU A 100 12.49 2.28 -3.66
C LEU A 100 11.24 2.70 -4.46
N TRP A 101 10.86 1.89 -5.45
CA TRP A 101 9.67 2.14 -6.27
C TRP A 101 8.38 2.19 -5.43
N MET A 102 8.27 1.35 -4.41
CA MET A 102 7.10 1.29 -3.53
C MET A 102 7.08 2.50 -2.59
N LYS A 103 8.26 2.87 -2.06
CA LYS A 103 8.47 4.06 -1.21
C LYS A 103 8.13 5.36 -1.95
N GLU A 104 8.57 5.48 -3.21
CA GLU A 104 8.23 6.62 -4.06
C GLU A 104 6.73 6.69 -4.32
N LYS A 105 6.08 5.57 -4.64
CA LYS A 105 4.63 5.51 -4.87
C LYS A 105 3.86 5.92 -3.61
N LEU A 106 4.22 5.41 -2.43
CA LEU A 106 3.62 5.79 -1.14
C LEU A 106 3.81 7.28 -0.83
N THR A 107 5.02 7.80 -1.02
CA THR A 107 5.34 9.23 -0.77
C THR A 107 4.50 10.15 -1.67
N ASN A 108 4.41 9.82 -2.96
CA ASN A 108 3.59 10.56 -3.91
C ASN A 108 2.09 10.54 -3.54
N SER A 109 1.58 9.39 -3.08
CA SER A 109 0.20 9.27 -2.60
C SER A 109 -0.04 10.12 -1.35
N ARG A 110 0.89 10.08 -0.39
CA ARG A 110 0.85 10.90 0.83
C ARG A 110 0.75 12.38 0.54
N GLU A 111 1.59 12.88 -0.36
CA GLU A 111 1.60 14.29 -0.76
C GLU A 111 0.28 14.72 -1.41
N LYS A 112 -0.29 13.87 -2.28
CA LYS A 112 -1.59 14.12 -2.91
C LYS A 112 -2.70 14.22 -1.87
N ILE A 113 -2.73 13.32 -0.90
CA ILE A 113 -3.75 13.32 0.16
C ILE A 113 -3.63 14.57 1.03
N LEU A 114 -2.43 14.92 1.50
CA LEU A 114 -2.20 16.14 2.28
C LEU A 114 -2.65 17.40 1.52
N LYS A 115 -2.40 17.46 0.21
CA LYS A 115 -2.85 18.54 -0.65
C LYS A 115 -4.38 18.60 -0.74
N HIS A 116 -5.06 17.45 -0.84
CA HIS A 116 -6.53 17.38 -0.84
C HIS A 116 -7.13 17.78 0.51
N GLU A 117 -6.60 17.26 1.62
CA GLU A 117 -7.04 17.62 2.97
C GLU A 117 -6.92 19.13 3.22
N THR A 118 -5.81 19.74 2.78
CA THR A 118 -5.61 21.19 2.90
C THR A 118 -6.65 21.97 2.09
N LYS A 119 -6.95 21.54 0.86
CA LYS A 119 -7.99 22.16 0.03
C LYS A 119 -9.37 22.03 0.66
N ILE A 120 -9.71 20.86 1.21
CA ILE A 120 -10.98 20.62 1.89
C ILE A 120 -11.13 21.58 3.07
N LYS A 121 -10.12 21.68 3.95
CA LYS A 121 -10.14 22.61 5.09
C LYS A 121 -10.35 24.06 4.68
N MET A 122 -9.71 24.51 3.60
CA MET A 122 -9.91 25.88 3.08
C MET A 122 -11.33 26.10 2.56
N LEU A 123 -11.91 25.10 1.87
CA LEU A 123 -13.28 25.16 1.37
C LEU A 123 -14.29 25.18 2.52
N GLU A 124 -14.10 24.33 3.54
CA GLU A 124 -14.91 24.29 4.74
C GLU A 124 -14.93 25.64 5.47
N GLU A 125 -13.76 26.26 5.64
CA GLU A 125 -13.69 27.59 6.26
C GLU A 125 -14.36 28.66 5.39
N THR A 126 -14.20 28.58 4.06
CA THR A 126 -14.88 29.49 3.13
C THR A 126 -16.40 29.38 3.24
N ILE A 127 -16.93 28.15 3.30
CA ILE A 127 -18.35 27.86 3.50
C ILE A 127 -18.82 28.39 4.85
N ARG A 128 -18.03 28.19 5.92
CA ARG A 128 -18.33 28.70 7.26
C ARG A 128 -18.47 30.23 7.25
N GLN A 129 -17.53 30.94 6.64
CA GLN A 129 -17.56 32.40 6.53
C GLN A 129 -18.74 32.91 5.70
N ALA A 130 -19.04 32.25 4.57
CA ALA A 130 -20.20 32.58 3.73
C ALA A 130 -21.52 32.42 4.52
N ASN A 131 -21.67 31.33 5.27
CA ASN A 131 -22.85 31.09 6.12
C ASN A 131 -23.02 32.15 7.21
N LEU A 132 -21.92 32.56 7.87
CA LEU A 132 -21.95 33.65 8.86
C LEU A 132 -22.39 34.97 8.23
N LYS A 133 -21.91 35.29 7.03
CA LYS A 133 -22.31 36.51 6.30
C LYS A 133 -23.79 36.48 5.92
N LEU A 134 -24.28 35.35 5.41
CA LEU A 134 -25.71 35.16 5.09
C LEU A 134 -26.59 35.30 6.34
N ALA A 135 -26.18 34.74 7.47
CA ALA A 135 -26.92 34.86 8.73
C ALA A 135 -27.02 36.32 9.21
N ARG A 136 -25.96 37.13 9.05
CA ARG A 136 -25.98 38.57 9.37
C ARG A 136 -26.92 39.35 8.45
N LEU A 137 -26.91 39.05 7.15
CA LEU A 137 -27.79 39.70 6.18
C LEU A 137 -29.27 39.41 6.45
N ARG A 138 -29.60 38.18 6.83
CA ARG A 138 -30.97 37.79 7.20
C ARG A 138 -31.49 38.48 8.47
N LYS A 139 -30.61 38.92 9.36
CA LYS A 139 -30.96 39.60 10.62
C LYS A 139 -31.12 41.12 10.50
N LYS A 140 -30.75 41.74 9.36
CA LYS A 140 -30.99 43.17 9.15
C LYS A 140 -32.50 43.40 8.87
N PRO A 141 -33.20 44.24 9.65
CA PRO A 141 -34.58 44.62 9.32
C PRO A 141 -34.59 45.35 7.98
N ARG A 142 -35.62 45.12 7.16
CA ARG A 142 -35.91 46.01 6.02
C ARG A 142 -36.33 47.34 6.62
N LEU A 143 -35.52 48.38 6.43
CA LEU A 143 -35.92 49.75 6.74
C LEU A 143 -37.07 50.10 5.77
N GLU A 144 -38.25 50.32 6.33
CA GLU A 144 -39.40 50.93 5.66
C GLU A 144 -39.16 52.42 5.38
#